data_AF-A0AAD9RQH4-F1
#
_entry.id   AF-A0AAD9RQH4-F1
#
_cell.length_a   1.000
_cell.length_b   1.000
_cell.length_c   1.000
_cell.angle_alpha   90.00
_cell.angle_beta   90.00
_cell.angle_gamma   90.00
#
_symmetry.space_group_name_H-M   'P 1'
#
loop_
_entity.id
_entity.type
_entity.pdbx_description
1 polymer ?
#
loop_
_entity_poly.entity_id
_entity_poly.type
_entity_poly.pdbx_seq_one_letter_code
_entity_poly.pdbx_strand_id
1 'polypeptide(L)'
;MDNLDILPEKNYSLWKTVKNIKNPIKQITPFKTNNGYSKDLNEQTEIAANYLEEIFSNSRNNQIIQSNSIHNRENSNRLEEYQMITSVGEVKNHIKQLKNKKAPGYDLINGQIIKELPDKAIRYLTILYNAIG
;
A
#
# COMPACT_ATOMS: atom_id res chain seq x y z
N MET A 1 -49.67 10.54 40.24
CA MET A 1 -48.52 10.29 41.14
C MET A 1 -48.05 8.90 40.81
N ASP A 2 -47.02 8.80 39.99
CA ASP A 2 -46.03 7.73 39.99
C ASP A 2 -44.86 8.26 39.16
N ASN A 3 -43.86 8.76 39.90
CA ASN A 3 -42.58 9.19 39.39
C ASN A 3 -41.94 7.99 38.68
N LEU A 4 -41.77 8.06 37.36
CA LEU A 4 -40.77 7.21 36.72
C LEU A 4 -39.41 7.83 37.06
N ASP A 5 -38.86 7.34 38.16
CA ASP A 5 -37.50 7.57 38.59
C ASP A 5 -36.57 7.40 37.39
N ILE A 6 -35.91 8.50 37.06
CA ILE A 6 -34.86 8.63 36.07
C ILE A 6 -33.76 7.66 36.48
N LEU A 7 -33.73 6.48 35.86
CA LEU A 7 -32.65 5.53 36.04
C LEU A 7 -31.33 6.26 35.71
N PRO A 8 -30.30 6.11 36.56
CA PRO A 8 -29.08 6.89 36.47
C PRO A 8 -28.50 6.73 35.07
N GLU A 9 -28.11 7.85 34.45
CA GLU A 9 -27.57 8.01 33.10
C GLU A 9 -26.57 6.91 32.74
N LYS A 10 -27.09 5.74 32.39
CA LYS A 10 -26.29 4.62 31.97
C LYS A 10 -26.01 4.96 30.52
N ASN A 11 -24.84 5.56 30.30
CA ASN A 11 -24.28 6.03 29.04
C ASN A 11 -24.15 4.90 27.99
N TYR A 12 -25.24 4.21 27.70
CA TYR A 12 -25.42 3.35 26.57
C TYR A 12 -25.63 4.26 25.38
N SER A 13 -24.52 4.68 24.80
CA SER A 13 -24.50 5.33 23.51
C SER A 13 -25.39 4.52 22.55
N LEU A 14 -26.55 5.06 22.18
CA LEU A 14 -27.43 4.51 21.14
C LEU A 14 -26.65 4.26 19.84
N TRP A 15 -25.59 5.03 19.64
CA TRP A 15 -24.65 4.79 18.56
C TRP A 15 -23.91 3.45 18.70
N LYS A 16 -23.48 3.02 19.89
CA LYS A 16 -22.87 1.69 20.10
C LYS A 16 -23.86 0.56 19.75
N THR A 17 -25.14 0.70 20.09
CA THR A 17 -26.16 -0.31 19.77
C THR A 17 -26.48 -0.33 18.28
N VAL A 18 -26.63 0.85 17.66
CA VAL A 18 -26.96 0.97 16.22
C VAL A 18 -25.76 0.67 15.31
N LYS A 19 -24.52 0.90 15.75
CA LYS A 19 -23.30 0.68 14.95
C LYS A 19 -23.16 -0.75 14.47
N ASN A 20 -23.51 -1.74 15.31
CA ASN A 20 -23.45 -3.16 14.96
C ASN A 20 -24.58 -3.59 14.00
N ILE A 21 -25.70 -2.88 14.02
CA ILE A 21 -26.84 -3.12 13.11
C ILE A 21 -26.54 -2.49 11.73
N LYS A 22 -25.97 -1.28 11.71
CA LYS A 22 -25.61 -0.58 10.46
C LYS A 22 -24.39 -1.20 9.77
N ASN A 23 -23.48 -1.79 10.55
CA ASN A 23 -22.30 -2.48 10.03
C ASN A 23 -22.35 -3.94 10.50
N PRO A 24 -23.19 -4.79 9.90
CA PRO A 24 -23.16 -6.21 10.22
C PRO A 24 -21.74 -6.71 9.99
N ILE A 25 -21.18 -7.41 10.98
CA ILE A 25 -19.89 -8.07 10.84
C ILE A 25 -20.04 -9.04 9.68
N LYS A 26 -19.36 -8.74 8.57
CA LYS A 26 -19.35 -9.63 7.41
C LYS A 26 -18.71 -10.93 7.87
N GLN A 27 -19.49 -12.01 7.88
CA GLN A 27 -18.93 -13.33 8.12
C GLN A 27 -17.91 -13.60 7.01
N ILE A 28 -16.67 -13.85 7.40
CA ILE A 28 -15.63 -14.27 6.48
C ILE A 28 -16.07 -15.64 5.97
N THR A 29 -16.24 -15.77 4.65
CA THR A 29 -16.56 -17.07 4.07
C THR A 29 -15.36 -18.00 4.30
N PRO A 30 -15.57 -19.23 4.82
CA PRO A 30 -14.49 -20.19 4.98
C PRO A 30 -13.73 -20.42 3.68
N PHE A 31 -12.45 -20.80 3.78
CA PHE A 31 -11.62 -21.07 2.62
C PHE A 31 -12.20 -22.25 1.81
N LYS A 32 -12.07 -22.17 0.49
CA LYS A 32 -12.60 -23.19 -0.42
C LYS A 32 -11.62 -24.35 -0.52
N THR A 33 -12.10 -25.57 -0.25
CA THR A 33 -11.35 -26.82 -0.41
C THR A 33 -11.94 -27.61 -1.59
N ASN A 34 -11.22 -28.60 -2.11
CA ASN A 34 -11.72 -29.51 -3.16
C ASN A 34 -13.04 -30.20 -2.78
N ASN A 35 -13.30 -30.36 -1.47
CA ASN A 35 -14.49 -31.01 -0.92
C ASN A 35 -15.56 -30.01 -0.45
N GLY A 36 -15.43 -28.71 -0.77
CA GLY A 36 -16.39 -27.67 -0.41
C GLY A 36 -15.74 -26.49 0.33
N TYR A 37 -16.10 -26.29 1.59
CA TYR A 37 -15.56 -25.23 2.44
C TYR A 37 -14.90 -25.83 3.67
N SER A 38 -13.75 -25.30 4.05
CA SER A 38 -13.00 -25.68 5.25
C SER A 38 -13.85 -25.41 6.49
N LYS A 39 -14.05 -26.42 7.33
CA LYS A 39 -14.89 -26.29 8.54
C LYS A 39 -14.06 -25.99 9.78
N ASP A 40 -12.81 -26.43 9.80
CA ASP A 40 -11.91 -26.28 10.95
C ASP A 40 -10.93 -25.12 10.76
N LEU A 41 -10.48 -24.51 11.86
CA LEU A 41 -9.53 -23.41 11.84
C LEU A 41 -8.14 -23.88 11.40
N ASN A 42 -7.74 -25.10 11.79
CA ASN A 42 -6.45 -25.66 11.41
C ASN A 42 -6.36 -25.89 9.90
N GLU A 43 -7.43 -26.44 9.32
CA GLU A 43 -7.56 -26.64 7.87
C GLU A 43 -7.46 -25.29 7.13
N GLN A 44 -8.11 -24.25 7.65
CA GLN A 44 -8.02 -22.88 7.10
C GLN A 44 -6.60 -22.32 7.12
N THR A 45 -5.89 -22.53 8.23
CA THR A 45 -4.51 -22.04 8.36
C THR A 45 -3.56 -22.75 7.40
N GLU A 46 -3.75 -24.04 7.18
CA GLU A 46 -2.93 -24.82 6.26
C GLU A 46 -3.18 -24.43 4.80
N ILE A 47 -4.45 -24.25 4.41
CA ILE A 47 -4.81 -23.74 3.07
C ILE A 47 -4.20 -22.35 2.82
N ALA A 48 -4.27 -21.46 3.81
CA ALA A 48 -3.69 -20.14 3.71
C ALA A 48 -2.14 -20.19 3.60
N ALA A 49 -1.49 -21.04 4.39
CA ALA A 49 -0.05 -21.23 4.32
C ALA A 49 0.40 -21.73 2.94
N ASN A 50 -0.26 -22.78 2.42
CA ASN A 50 0.04 -23.35 1.11
C ASN A 50 -0.17 -22.34 -0.02
N TYR A 51 -1.25 -21.55 0.03
CA TYR A 51 -1.52 -20.50 -0.95
C TYR A 51 -0.42 -19.42 -0.96
N LEU A 52 0.01 -18.97 0.22
CA LEU A 52 1.08 -17.99 0.32
C LEU A 52 2.41 -18.58 -0.17
N GLU A 53 2.71 -19.82 0.18
CA GLU A 53 3.90 -20.53 -0.30
C GLU A 53 3.95 -20.61 -1.83
N GLU A 54 2.82 -20.94 -2.47
CA GLU A 54 2.69 -20.99 -3.92
C GLU A 54 2.99 -19.62 -4.57
N ILE A 55 2.37 -18.55 -4.05
CA ILE A 55 2.60 -17.19 -4.56
C ILE A 55 4.07 -16.80 -4.44
N PHE A 56 4.67 -17.00 -3.27
CA PHE A 56 6.03 -16.54 -2.99
C PHE A 56 7.10 -17.41 -3.66
N SER A 57 6.80 -18.67 -3.97
CA SER A 57 7.70 -19.57 -4.70
C SER A 57 7.68 -19.28 -6.20
N ASN A 58 6.50 -19.07 -6.78
CA ASN A 58 6.36 -18.71 -8.19
C ASN A 58 7.00 -17.34 -8.51
N SER A 59 6.87 -16.37 -7.58
CA SER A 59 7.54 -15.07 -7.69
C SER A 59 9.07 -15.17 -7.69
N ARG A 60 9.66 -16.03 -6.85
CA ARG A 60 11.12 -16.25 -6.80
C ARG A 60 11.68 -16.87 -8.08
N ASN A 61 10.96 -17.83 -8.67
CA ASN A 61 11.41 -18.49 -9.89
C ASN A 61 11.43 -17.53 -11.10
N ASN A 62 10.44 -16.64 -11.19
CA ASN A 62 10.43 -15.60 -12.25
C ASN A 62 11.56 -14.58 -12.08
N GLN A 63 11.95 -14.24 -10.84
CA GLN A 63 13.11 -13.37 -10.58
C GLN A 63 14.43 -14.04 -10.97
N ILE A 64 14.59 -15.35 -10.72
CA ILE A 64 15.80 -16.10 -11.10
C ILE A 64 15.95 -16.16 -12.62
N ILE A 65 14.86 -16.41 -13.36
CA ILE A 65 14.89 -16.43 -14.84
C ILE A 65 15.23 -15.04 -15.41
N GLN A 66 14.73 -13.95 -14.82
CA GLN A 66 15.16 -12.59 -15.18
C GLN A 66 16.65 -12.37 -14.87
N SER A 67 17.15 -12.78 -13.72
CA SER A 67 18.56 -12.57 -13.35
C SER A 67 19.55 -13.31 -14.29
N ASN A 68 19.23 -14.53 -14.72
CA ASN A 68 20.08 -15.31 -15.62
C ASN A 68 20.06 -14.83 -17.07
N SER A 69 18.99 -14.15 -17.51
CA SER A 69 18.91 -13.54 -18.84
C SER A 69 19.58 -12.16 -18.90
N ILE A 70 19.82 -11.52 -17.75
CA ILE A 70 20.53 -10.23 -17.67
C ILE A 70 22.06 -10.43 -17.81
N HIS A 71 22.62 -11.52 -17.28
CA HIS A 71 24.08 -11.71 -17.28
C HIS A 71 24.71 -11.93 -18.68
N ASN A 72 23.92 -12.34 -19.68
CA ASN A 72 24.40 -12.54 -21.06
C ASN A 72 24.31 -11.28 -21.95
N ARG A 73 23.88 -10.12 -21.42
CA ARG A 73 23.72 -8.87 -22.20
C ARG A 73 24.83 -7.84 -22.00
N GLU A 74 25.86 -8.13 -21.21
CA GLU A 74 26.92 -7.15 -20.89
C GLU A 74 27.96 -6.91 -22.01
N ASN A 75 27.84 -7.56 -23.17
CA ASN A 75 28.79 -7.39 -24.29
C ASN A 75 28.23 -6.63 -25.50
N SER A 76 27.26 -5.73 -25.30
CA SER A 76 26.89 -4.77 -26.36
C SER A 76 27.06 -3.37 -25.84
N ASN A 77 28.00 -2.64 -26.43
CA ASN A 77 28.25 -1.21 -26.27
C ASN A 77 27.03 -0.38 -26.70
N ARG A 78 25.89 -0.54 -26.03
CA ARG A 78 24.80 0.42 -26.09
C ARG A 78 25.14 1.43 -25.02
N LEU A 79 25.67 2.57 -25.46
CA LEU A 79 25.32 3.82 -24.79
C LEU A 79 23.80 3.85 -24.83
N GLU A 80 23.15 3.30 -23.80
CA GLU A 80 21.73 3.48 -23.61
C GLU A 80 21.58 4.99 -23.51
N GLU A 81 20.98 5.59 -24.54
CA GLU A 81 20.56 6.98 -24.46
C GLU A 81 19.74 7.06 -23.18
N TYR A 82 20.29 7.69 -22.15
CA TYR A 82 19.53 8.03 -20.95
C TYR A 82 18.37 8.88 -21.44
N GLN A 83 17.22 8.26 -21.63
CA GLN A 83 16.01 8.97 -21.97
C GLN A 83 15.71 9.81 -20.74
N MET A 84 15.86 11.12 -20.85
CA MET A 84 15.34 12.01 -19.82
C MET A 84 13.82 11.90 -19.86
N ILE A 85 13.29 11.00 -19.05
CA ILE A 85 11.85 10.77 -18.91
C ILE A 85 11.19 11.98 -18.26
N THR A 86 11.91 12.66 -17.36
CA THR A 86 11.41 13.82 -16.62
C THR A 86 12.35 15.02 -16.72
N SER A 87 11.77 16.22 -16.72
CA SER A 87 12.51 17.49 -16.71
C SER A 87 12.42 18.19 -15.35
N VAL A 88 13.41 19.03 -15.03
CA VAL A 88 13.41 19.86 -13.81
C VAL A 88 12.14 20.71 -13.73
N GLY A 89 11.68 21.26 -14.87
CA GLY A 89 10.45 22.05 -14.93
C GLY A 89 9.20 21.25 -14.58
N GLU A 90 9.15 19.99 -15.02
CA GLU A 90 8.05 19.07 -14.73
C GLU A 90 7.99 18.71 -13.25
N VAL A 91 9.15 18.35 -12.66
CA VAL A 91 9.27 18.08 -11.22
C VAL A 91 8.85 19.30 -10.40
N LYS A 92 9.31 20.50 -10.78
CA LYS A 92 8.97 21.75 -10.09
C LYS A 92 7.47 22.07 -10.19
N ASN A 93 6.86 21.80 -11.33
CA ASN A 93 5.42 21.98 -11.52
C ASN A 93 4.61 20.99 -10.68
N HIS A 94 5.02 19.72 -10.62
CA HIS A 94 4.39 18.73 -9.75
C HIS A 94 4.48 19.12 -8.27
N ILE A 95 5.65 19.57 -7.82
CA ILE A 95 5.85 20.04 -6.43
C ILE A 95 4.90 21.20 -6.09
N LYS A 96 4.71 22.15 -7.00
CA LYS A 96 3.77 23.28 -6.79
C LYS A 96 2.33 22.83 -6.60
N GLN A 97 1.90 21.79 -7.31
CA GLN A 97 0.54 21.25 -7.25
C GLN A 97 0.26 20.44 -5.96
N LEU A 98 1.28 20.09 -5.19
CA LEU A 98 1.10 19.36 -3.92
C LEU A 98 0.24 20.18 -2.93
N LYS A 99 -0.64 19.49 -2.20
CA LYS A 99 -1.44 20.10 -1.14
C LYS A 99 -0.63 20.14 0.17
N ASN A 100 -0.46 21.32 0.76
CA ASN A 100 0.33 21.48 1.99
C ASN A 100 -0.32 20.80 3.21
N LYS A 101 -1.65 20.71 3.22
CA LYS A 101 -2.44 20.16 4.32
C LYS A 101 -2.65 18.63 4.27
N LYS A 102 -1.90 17.92 3.42
CA LYS A 102 -1.91 16.46 3.45
C LYS A 102 -1.14 15.97 4.68
N ALA A 103 -1.60 14.88 5.26
CA ALA A 103 -0.88 14.21 6.33
C ALA A 103 0.54 13.82 5.83
N PRO A 104 1.58 13.97 6.68
CA PRO A 104 2.92 13.55 6.32
C PRO A 104 2.98 12.03 6.09
N GLY A 105 3.98 11.60 5.32
CA GLY A 105 4.32 10.18 5.18
C GLY A 105 4.92 9.59 6.46
N TYR A 106 5.33 8.32 6.39
CA TYR A 106 6.05 7.65 7.49
C TYR A 106 7.38 8.35 7.84
N ASP A 107 7.98 8.99 6.85
CA ASP A 107 9.20 9.80 6.93
C ASP A 107 8.98 11.21 7.54
N LEU A 108 7.75 11.54 7.93
CA LEU A 108 7.34 12.86 8.40
C LEU A 108 7.49 14.00 7.38
N ILE A 109 7.81 13.69 6.12
CA ILE A 109 7.93 14.68 5.05
C ILE A 109 6.54 15.05 4.56
N ASN A 110 6.21 16.34 4.62
CA ASN A 110 4.92 16.87 4.18
C ASN A 110 5.07 17.74 2.92
N GLY A 111 3.94 18.10 2.32
CA GLY A 111 3.92 18.92 1.11
C GLY A 111 4.49 20.33 1.30
N GLN A 112 4.55 20.87 2.52
CA GLN A 112 5.21 22.14 2.80
C GLN A 112 6.73 21.99 2.68
N ILE A 113 7.31 20.98 3.33
CA ILE A 113 8.75 20.71 3.30
C ILE A 113 9.23 20.51 1.86
N ILE A 114 8.47 19.76 1.05
CA ILE A 114 8.83 19.51 -0.36
C ILE A 114 8.83 20.82 -1.18
N LYS A 115 7.96 21.78 -0.86
CA LYS A 115 7.90 23.08 -1.56
C LYS A 115 9.03 24.03 -1.17
N GLU A 116 9.56 23.91 0.04
CA GLU A 116 10.69 24.70 0.54
C GLU A 116 12.05 24.12 0.13
N LEU A 117 12.09 23.04 -0.69
CA LEU A 117 13.33 22.45 -1.14
C LEU A 117 14.16 23.43 -2.00
N PRO A 118 15.48 23.50 -1.80
CA PRO A 118 16.34 24.31 -2.64
C PRO A 118 16.40 23.75 -4.07
N ASP A 119 16.69 24.61 -5.05
CA ASP A 119 16.76 24.21 -6.47
C ASP A 119 17.76 23.07 -6.72
N LYS A 120 18.84 22.99 -5.92
CA LYS A 120 19.79 21.87 -5.95
C LYS A 120 19.12 20.53 -5.64
N ALA A 121 18.23 20.49 -4.64
CA ALA A 121 17.52 19.28 -4.27
C ALA A 121 16.53 18.86 -5.36
N ILE A 122 15.84 19.83 -5.99
CA ILE A 122 14.95 19.56 -7.13
C ILE A 122 15.75 18.92 -8.28
N ARG A 123 16.95 19.43 -8.57
CA ARG A 123 17.84 18.84 -9.59
C ARG A 123 18.25 17.41 -9.25
N TYR A 124 18.57 17.12 -7.97
CA TYR A 124 18.85 15.75 -7.54
C TYR A 124 17.65 14.82 -7.70
N LEU A 125 16.45 15.27 -7.37
CA LEU A 125 15.23 14.49 -7.59
C LEU A 125 15.02 14.17 -9.08
N THR A 126 15.22 15.14 -9.97
CA THR A 126 15.14 14.90 -11.43
C THR A 126 16.16 13.87 -11.90
N ILE A 127 17.40 13.94 -11.40
CA ILE A 127 18.44 12.94 -11.73
C ILE A 127 18.01 11.55 -11.23
N LEU A 128 17.49 11.45 -10.00
CA LEU A 128 17.03 10.18 -9.43
C LEU A 128 15.88 9.58 -10.25
N TYR A 129 14.88 10.38 -10.63
CA TYR A 129 13.76 9.90 -11.43
C TYR A 129 14.21 9.42 -12.82
N ASN A 130 15.14 10.12 -13.45
CA ASN A 130 15.71 9.73 -14.75
C ASN A 130 16.74 8.59 -14.67
N ALA A 131 17.19 8.21 -13.48
CA ALA A 131 18.11 7.10 -13.28
C ALA A 131 17.37 5.77 -13.01
N ILE A 132 16.12 5.84 -12.57
CA ILE A 132 15.29 4.65 -12.25
C ILE A 132 14.45 4.21 -13.45
N GLY A 133 14.01 5.15 -14.29
CA GLY A 133 13.20 4.84 -15.48
C GLY A 133 14.05 4.44 -16.67
#